data_AF-A2E745-F1
#
_entry.id   AF-A2E745-F1
#
_cell.length_a   1.000
_cell.length_b   1.000
_cell.length_c   1.000
_cell.angle_alpha   90.00
_cell.angle_beta   90.00
_cell.angle_gamma   90.00
#
_symmetry.space_group_name_H-M   'P 1'
#
loop_
_entity.id
_entity.type
_entity.pdbx_description
1 polymer ?
#
loop_
_entity_poly.entity_id
_entity_poly.type
_entity_poly.pdbx_seq_one_letter_code
_entity_poly.pdbx_strand_id
1 'polypeptide(L)'
;MSDQIYLIPEIHKSSPFFWAQHAEQVSLMPIPISGVKLYADTKELDSYASLRTIIVVEQETKTSKLYPVRFTKKVPNFEAHGFSIKQCPHGNIVYMKLEDFWKINKNSSFVAISDGDWLCSKKHYKITAALYHLSLLPSLNKAVFRTQIDSKIEEDLNLMYDVSGEILEMLTLIFKNVVFGLEFFGFCNDCSEEQKRRLLHIKDRLQTRKVCVAFSQIDFAILNYNMFCYKTDSCRITSYSYLHLMKTLNIVERIIIQLGFPVSKNKRFESLTHNIKKIQKEFHIPITGICDQQTLQKLWSNTIVKSVQMKSIFKDLGTTSEEPKKEQILIQCLPDDTPAQKVLAENINRFIGKIPITSNASEILRENINSNLSEIAQRCGTLSQRINNIVKRTDNATNVVHRLESSNSRCDESLEKAAITLNQVLEDHRKVQQQFVEIRESITAQKKRNMVLQIFGGLMLLFYLYKFIR
;
A
#
# COMPACT_ATOMS: atom_id res chain seq x y z
N MET A 1 4.67 -41.40 -9.55
CA MET A 1 5.02 -39.95 -9.56
C MET A 1 4.86 -39.47 -10.99
N SER A 2 4.29 -38.28 -11.22
CA SER A 2 4.13 -37.75 -12.57
C SER A 2 5.45 -37.16 -13.04
N ASP A 3 6.09 -37.74 -14.06
CA ASP A 3 7.29 -37.18 -14.70
C ASP A 3 7.03 -35.91 -15.53
N GLN A 4 5.75 -35.53 -15.68
CA GLN A 4 5.35 -34.36 -16.44
C GLN A 4 5.90 -33.07 -15.82
N ILE A 5 6.45 -32.23 -16.70
CA ILE A 5 6.92 -30.88 -16.37
C ILE A 5 5.77 -29.90 -16.58
N TYR A 6 5.55 -29.05 -15.57
CA TYR A 6 4.60 -27.94 -15.63
C TYR A 6 5.37 -26.61 -15.61
N LEU A 7 4.85 -25.62 -16.32
CA LEU A 7 5.44 -24.29 -16.40
C LEU A 7 4.54 -23.29 -15.67
N ILE A 8 5.05 -22.70 -14.60
CA ILE A 8 4.30 -21.79 -13.70
C ILE A 8 5.02 -20.45 -13.52
N PRO A 9 4.32 -19.35 -13.20
CA PRO A 9 4.94 -18.02 -13.19
C PRO A 9 5.73 -17.71 -11.92
N GLU A 10 5.52 -18.45 -10.84
CA GLU A 10 6.18 -18.22 -9.56
C GLU A 10 6.22 -19.49 -8.69
N ILE A 11 7.12 -19.51 -7.70
CA ILE A 11 7.26 -20.61 -6.74
C ILE A 11 7.30 -20.04 -5.32
N HIS A 12 6.45 -20.57 -4.44
CA HIS A 12 6.42 -20.24 -3.02
C HIS A 12 6.60 -21.49 -2.15
N LYS A 13 7.83 -21.99 -2.05
CA LYS A 13 8.16 -23.25 -1.34
C LYS A 13 7.70 -23.31 0.13
N SER A 14 7.52 -22.15 0.77
CA SER A 14 7.18 -22.04 2.20
C SER A 14 5.74 -21.64 2.48
N SER A 15 4.93 -21.34 1.46
CA SER A 15 3.57 -20.86 1.68
C SER A 15 2.58 -22.02 1.64
N PRO A 16 1.82 -22.27 2.73
CA PRO A 16 0.75 -23.27 2.74
C PRO A 16 -0.52 -22.79 2.02
N PHE A 17 -0.53 -21.57 1.49
CA PHE A 17 -1.68 -20.98 0.79
C PHE A 17 -1.55 -21.06 -0.72
N PHE A 18 -0.33 -21.19 -1.24
CA PHE A 18 -0.06 -21.16 -2.68
C PHE A 18 -0.70 -22.35 -3.38
N TRP A 19 -1.32 -22.15 -4.55
CA TRP A 19 -2.05 -23.23 -5.24
C TRP A 19 -1.13 -24.38 -5.70
N ALA A 20 0.13 -24.08 -6.06
CA ALA A 20 1.08 -25.08 -6.53
C ALA A 20 1.90 -25.68 -5.37
N GLN A 21 1.21 -26.16 -4.33
CA GLN A 21 1.86 -26.82 -3.19
C GLN A 21 2.62 -28.06 -3.69
N HIS A 22 3.78 -28.32 -3.10
CA HIS A 22 4.65 -29.45 -3.47
C HIS A 22 5.22 -29.38 -4.91
N ALA A 23 5.18 -28.20 -5.54
CA ALA A 23 5.96 -27.97 -6.75
C ALA A 23 7.45 -27.91 -6.42
N GLU A 24 8.22 -28.83 -7.01
CA GLU A 24 9.67 -28.83 -6.97
C GLU A 24 10.22 -28.32 -8.28
N GLN A 25 11.13 -27.36 -8.17
CA GLN A 25 11.73 -26.71 -9.32
C GLN A 25 12.72 -27.66 -9.99
N VAL A 26 12.50 -27.92 -11.29
CA VAL A 26 13.36 -28.80 -12.09
C VAL A 26 14.63 -28.05 -12.52
N SER A 27 14.51 -26.74 -12.80
CA SER A 27 15.64 -25.87 -13.15
C SER A 27 15.52 -24.53 -12.44
N LEU A 28 16.63 -24.03 -11.89
CA LEU A 28 16.71 -22.73 -11.22
C LEU A 28 16.37 -21.56 -12.17
N MET A 29 16.68 -21.71 -13.45
CA MET A 29 16.45 -20.68 -14.46
C MET A 29 15.07 -20.82 -15.10
N PRO A 30 14.26 -19.74 -15.16
CA PRO A 30 13.00 -19.78 -15.86
C PRO A 30 13.23 -19.77 -17.38
N ILE A 31 12.32 -20.42 -18.11
CA ILE A 31 12.39 -20.63 -19.57
C ILE A 31 11.52 -19.58 -20.26
N PRO A 32 12.00 -18.89 -21.32
CA PRO A 32 11.17 -17.99 -22.10
C PRO A 32 10.15 -18.78 -22.93
N ILE A 33 8.87 -18.44 -22.77
CA ILE A 33 7.75 -19.06 -23.47
C ILE A 33 7.02 -17.97 -24.27
N SER A 34 6.90 -18.18 -25.58
CA SER A 34 6.16 -17.29 -26.48
C SER A 34 4.66 -17.58 -26.45
N GLY A 35 3.86 -16.57 -26.81
CA GLY A 35 2.40 -16.65 -26.80
C GLY A 35 1.77 -16.46 -25.43
N VAL A 36 2.50 -15.95 -24.44
CA VAL A 36 2.02 -15.75 -23.07
C VAL A 36 2.50 -14.44 -22.45
N LYS A 37 1.69 -13.91 -21.54
CA LYS A 37 1.97 -12.70 -20.78
C LYS A 37 1.66 -12.88 -19.30
N LEU A 38 2.49 -12.27 -18.45
CA LEU A 38 2.28 -12.26 -17.01
C LEU A 38 1.50 -11.02 -16.54
N TYR A 39 0.57 -11.27 -15.62
CA TYR A 39 -0.19 -10.26 -14.92
C TYR A 39 -0.06 -10.47 -13.41
N ALA A 40 0.21 -9.41 -12.67
CA ALA A 40 0.32 -9.42 -11.23
C ALA A 40 -0.96 -8.86 -10.60
N ASP A 41 -1.53 -9.59 -9.63
CA ASP A 41 -2.66 -9.11 -8.85
C ASP A 41 -2.17 -8.03 -7.87
N THR A 42 -2.59 -6.80 -8.09
CA THR A 42 -2.14 -5.66 -7.28
C THR A 42 -2.56 -5.75 -5.81
N LYS A 43 -3.63 -6.50 -5.49
CA LYS A 43 -4.09 -6.70 -4.10
C LYS A 43 -3.21 -7.68 -3.31
N GLU A 44 -2.47 -8.55 -4.01
CA GLU A 44 -1.76 -9.68 -3.41
C GLU A 44 -0.23 -9.64 -3.70
N LEU A 45 0.31 -8.48 -4.12
CA LEU A 45 1.72 -8.31 -4.51
C LEU A 45 2.71 -8.55 -3.35
N ASP A 46 2.41 -7.99 -2.18
CA ASP A 46 3.24 -8.12 -0.99
C ASP A 46 2.77 -9.25 -0.06
N SER A 47 1.63 -9.87 -0.35
CA SER A 47 1.08 -11.01 0.39
C SER A 47 1.95 -12.27 0.29
N TYR A 48 2.12 -12.97 1.42
CA TYR A 48 2.72 -14.31 1.48
C TYR A 48 1.69 -15.43 1.66
N ALA A 49 0.43 -15.06 1.91
CA ALA A 49 -0.69 -16.00 2.06
C ALA A 49 -1.67 -15.95 0.88
N SER A 50 -1.25 -15.38 -0.24
CA SER A 50 -2.04 -15.41 -1.45
C SER A 50 -2.07 -16.82 -2.05
N LEU A 51 -3.22 -17.18 -2.60
CA LEU A 51 -3.34 -18.35 -3.46
C LEU A 51 -2.45 -18.19 -4.70
N ARG A 52 -2.42 -16.99 -5.30
CA ARG A 52 -1.64 -16.63 -6.48
C ARG A 52 -1.34 -15.12 -6.48
N THR A 53 -0.11 -14.74 -6.77
CA THR A 53 0.24 -13.34 -7.00
C THR A 53 0.32 -13.06 -8.50
N ILE A 54 0.81 -14.03 -9.28
CA ILE A 54 0.98 -13.90 -10.74
C ILE A 54 0.11 -14.88 -11.51
N ILE A 55 -0.46 -14.40 -12.61
CA ILE A 55 -1.25 -15.17 -13.57
C ILE A 55 -0.59 -15.13 -14.94
N VAL A 56 -0.54 -16.29 -15.60
CA VAL A 56 -0.15 -16.41 -17.01
C VAL A 56 -1.43 -16.32 -17.84
N VAL A 57 -1.46 -15.44 -18.84
CA VAL A 57 -2.57 -15.30 -19.78
C VAL A 57 -2.04 -15.50 -21.20
N GLU A 58 -2.82 -16.16 -22.05
CA GLU A 58 -2.47 -16.40 -23.44
C GLU A 58 -2.49 -15.08 -24.24
N GLN A 59 -1.39 -14.78 -24.91
CA GLN A 59 -1.23 -13.60 -25.76
C GLN A 59 -0.12 -13.83 -26.80
N GLU A 60 -0.50 -14.08 -28.06
CA GLU A 60 0.37 -14.57 -29.15
C GLU A 60 1.66 -13.75 -29.36
N THR A 61 1.59 -12.42 -29.21
CA THR A 61 2.70 -11.51 -29.52
C THR A 61 3.67 -11.26 -28.36
N LYS A 62 3.53 -11.99 -27.25
CA LYS A 62 4.28 -11.76 -26.02
C LYS A 62 5.05 -12.99 -25.57
N THR A 63 6.17 -12.74 -24.91
CA THR A 63 7.04 -13.77 -24.34
C THR A 63 7.18 -13.51 -22.86
N SER A 64 7.07 -14.56 -22.04
CA SER A 64 7.27 -14.50 -20.60
C SER A 64 8.12 -15.65 -20.11
N LYS A 65 8.86 -15.45 -19.01
CA LYS A 65 9.69 -16.48 -18.40
C LYS A 65 8.88 -17.27 -17.36
N LEU A 66 8.83 -18.59 -17.50
CA LEU A 66 8.10 -19.49 -16.61
C LEU A 66 9.06 -20.52 -15.98
N TYR A 67 8.74 -20.95 -14.76
CA TYR A 67 9.54 -21.94 -14.05
C TYR A 67 9.09 -23.36 -14.37
N PRO A 68 10.02 -24.24 -14.80
CA PRO A 68 9.73 -25.66 -14.93
C PRO A 68 9.69 -26.31 -13.54
N VAL A 69 8.56 -26.93 -13.23
CA VAL A 69 8.31 -27.61 -11.97
C VAL A 69 7.76 -29.02 -12.18
N ARG A 70 7.99 -29.88 -11.20
CA ARG A 70 7.38 -31.20 -11.07
C ARG A 70 6.67 -31.27 -9.72
N PHE A 71 5.51 -31.92 -9.67
CA PHE A 71 4.80 -32.14 -8.42
C PHE A 71 5.21 -33.48 -7.80
N THR A 72 5.82 -33.45 -6.62
CA THR A 72 6.33 -34.68 -5.98
C THR A 72 5.28 -35.51 -5.26
N LYS A 73 4.15 -34.88 -4.91
CA LYS A 73 3.00 -35.56 -4.28
C LYS A 73 1.84 -35.73 -5.25
N LYS A 74 0.95 -34.75 -5.29
CA LYS A 74 -0.25 -34.75 -6.12
C LYS A 74 -0.24 -33.52 -7.00
N VAL A 75 -0.52 -33.70 -8.28
CA VAL A 75 -0.74 -32.59 -9.22
C VAL A 75 -2.01 -31.84 -8.78
N PRO A 76 -1.96 -30.51 -8.61
CA PRO A 76 -3.13 -29.72 -8.24
C PRO A 76 -4.26 -29.88 -9.27
N ASN A 77 -5.51 -29.76 -8.81
CA ASN A 77 -6.62 -29.59 -9.74
C ASN A 77 -6.60 -28.16 -10.27
N PHE A 78 -5.96 -27.97 -11.42
CA PHE A 78 -5.78 -26.65 -12.04
C PHE A 78 -7.13 -25.97 -12.34
N GLU A 79 -8.13 -26.72 -12.81
CA GLU A 79 -9.45 -26.19 -13.16
C GLU A 79 -10.18 -25.66 -11.92
N ALA A 80 -10.09 -26.36 -10.79
CA ALA A 80 -10.65 -25.88 -9.51
C ALA A 80 -10.03 -24.56 -9.03
N HIS A 81 -8.84 -24.21 -9.51
CA HIS A 81 -8.18 -22.93 -9.25
C HIS A 81 -8.35 -21.90 -10.37
N GLY A 82 -9.13 -22.22 -11.42
CA GLY A 82 -9.39 -21.36 -12.56
C GLY A 82 -8.27 -21.36 -13.62
N PHE A 83 -7.46 -22.42 -13.65
CA PHE A 83 -6.37 -22.58 -14.62
C PHE A 83 -6.68 -23.67 -15.65
N SER A 84 -6.12 -23.50 -16.84
CA SER A 84 -6.10 -24.44 -17.95
C SER A 84 -4.66 -24.85 -18.27
N ILE A 85 -4.51 -25.94 -19.01
CA ILE A 85 -3.20 -26.45 -19.44
C ILE A 85 -3.08 -26.32 -20.96
N LYS A 86 -1.94 -25.78 -21.44
CA LYS A 86 -1.56 -25.79 -22.85
C LYS A 86 -0.21 -26.47 -23.00
N GLN A 87 -0.13 -27.45 -23.89
CA GLN A 87 1.11 -28.18 -24.12
C GLN A 87 2.07 -27.36 -25.01
N CYS A 88 3.37 -27.41 -24.69
CA CYS A 88 4.44 -26.81 -25.48
C CYS A 88 5.68 -27.72 -25.46
N PRO A 89 6.71 -27.44 -26.30
CA PRO A 89 7.93 -28.26 -26.35
C PRO A 89 8.67 -28.38 -25.00
N HIS A 90 8.50 -27.40 -24.11
CA HIS A 90 9.16 -27.36 -22.80
C HIS A 90 8.31 -27.95 -21.65
N GLY A 91 7.08 -28.38 -21.92
CA GLY A 91 6.16 -28.93 -20.92
C GLY A 91 4.75 -28.35 -20.98
N ASN A 92 4.02 -28.50 -19.89
CA ASN A 92 2.62 -28.07 -19.76
C ASN A 92 2.52 -26.67 -19.16
N ILE A 93 2.12 -25.68 -19.95
CA ILE A 93 1.91 -24.31 -19.48
C ILE A 93 0.62 -24.28 -18.66
N VAL A 94 0.72 -23.84 -17.41
CA VAL A 94 -0.43 -23.57 -16.56
C VAL A 94 -0.80 -22.10 -16.72
N TYR A 95 -1.98 -21.84 -17.29
CA TYR A 95 -2.41 -20.49 -17.65
C TYR A 95 -3.90 -20.28 -17.35
N MET A 96 -4.35 -19.03 -17.43
CA MET A 96 -5.76 -18.66 -17.34
C MET A 96 -6.26 -18.27 -18.73
N LYS A 97 -7.42 -18.79 -19.13
CA LYS A 97 -8.08 -18.38 -20.37
C LYS A 97 -8.40 -16.90 -20.31
N LEU A 98 -8.33 -16.24 -21.47
CA LEU A 98 -8.53 -14.79 -21.55
C LEU A 98 -9.90 -14.36 -21.02
N GLU A 99 -10.96 -15.12 -21.32
CA GLU A 99 -12.32 -14.87 -20.83
C GLU A 99 -12.42 -14.91 -19.31
N ASP A 100 -11.80 -15.92 -18.68
CA ASP A 100 -11.82 -16.09 -17.22
C ASP A 100 -10.95 -15.03 -16.53
N PHE A 101 -9.83 -14.66 -17.16
CA PHE A 101 -9.01 -13.55 -16.69
C PHE A 101 -9.81 -12.25 -16.66
N TRP A 102 -10.57 -11.92 -17.71
CA TRP A 102 -11.39 -10.70 -17.73
C TRP A 102 -12.53 -10.72 -16.72
N LYS A 103 -13.12 -11.89 -16.42
CA LYS A 103 -14.12 -12.01 -15.34
C LYS A 103 -13.52 -11.64 -13.98
N ILE A 104 -12.30 -12.09 -13.69
CA ILE A 104 -11.63 -11.81 -12.41
C ILE A 104 -11.06 -10.38 -12.39
N ASN A 105 -10.56 -9.87 -13.51
CA ASN A 105 -10.03 -8.51 -13.62
C ASN A 105 -11.09 -7.42 -13.44
N LYS A 106 -12.39 -7.74 -13.55
CA LYS A 106 -13.46 -6.81 -13.15
C LYS A 106 -13.50 -6.57 -11.63
N ASN A 107 -13.09 -7.56 -10.84
CA ASN A 107 -13.19 -7.54 -9.37
C ASN A 107 -11.84 -7.30 -8.68
N SER A 108 -10.73 -7.53 -9.38
CA SER A 108 -9.36 -7.31 -8.90
C SER A 108 -8.56 -6.53 -9.94
N SER A 109 -7.73 -5.60 -9.48
CA SER A 109 -6.85 -4.82 -10.34
C SER A 109 -5.60 -5.63 -10.68
N PHE A 110 -5.40 -5.95 -11.95
CA PHE A 110 -4.17 -6.58 -12.44
C PHE A 110 -3.29 -5.59 -13.18
N VAL A 111 -1.98 -5.75 -13.04
CA VAL A 111 -0.98 -5.02 -13.82
C VAL A 111 -0.11 -5.96 -14.63
N ALA A 112 0.13 -5.61 -15.90
CA ALA A 112 1.00 -6.38 -16.77
C ALA A 112 2.47 -6.22 -16.36
N ILE A 113 3.19 -7.34 -16.27
CA ILE A 113 4.65 -7.34 -16.08
C ILE A 113 5.32 -7.03 -17.41
N SER A 114 5.98 -5.87 -17.50
CA SER A 114 6.53 -5.32 -18.75
C SER A 114 7.54 -6.26 -19.41
N ASP A 115 8.45 -6.84 -18.62
CA ASP A 115 9.61 -7.59 -19.13
C ASP A 115 9.36 -9.09 -19.20
N GLY A 116 8.16 -9.54 -18.82
CA GLY A 116 7.81 -10.97 -18.76
C GLY A 116 8.63 -11.79 -17.75
N ASP A 117 9.47 -11.16 -16.93
CA ASP A 117 10.35 -11.81 -15.96
C ASP A 117 9.95 -11.43 -14.53
N TRP A 118 9.18 -12.31 -13.88
CA TRP A 118 8.76 -12.09 -12.50
C TRP A 118 9.94 -12.16 -11.51
N LEU A 119 10.97 -12.97 -11.77
CA LEU A 119 12.11 -13.11 -10.85
C LEU A 119 12.79 -11.76 -10.62
N CYS A 120 13.05 -11.05 -11.72
CA CYS A 120 13.70 -9.75 -11.70
C CYS A 120 12.76 -8.65 -11.19
N SER A 121 11.45 -8.75 -11.50
CA SER A 121 10.47 -7.72 -11.15
C SER A 121 9.94 -7.82 -9.71
N LYS A 122 10.01 -9.00 -9.09
CA LYS A 122 9.35 -9.30 -7.81
C LYS A 122 9.70 -8.34 -6.68
N LYS A 123 10.99 -7.98 -6.54
CA LYS A 123 11.45 -7.05 -5.49
C LYS A 123 10.82 -5.67 -5.70
N HIS A 124 10.92 -5.12 -6.90
CA HIS A 124 10.34 -3.81 -7.26
C HIS A 124 8.84 -3.78 -6.97
N TYR A 125 8.09 -4.77 -7.46
CA TYR A 125 6.63 -4.82 -7.31
C TYR A 125 6.19 -4.90 -5.85
N LYS A 126 6.92 -5.66 -5.01
CA LYS A 126 6.67 -5.74 -3.56
C LYS A 126 6.92 -4.39 -2.87
N ILE A 127 8.00 -3.71 -3.22
CA ILE A 127 8.31 -2.38 -2.65
C ILE A 127 7.24 -1.37 -3.09
N THR A 128 6.86 -1.35 -4.38
CA THR A 128 5.80 -0.48 -4.90
C THR A 128 4.46 -0.72 -4.17
N ALA A 129 4.08 -1.97 -3.94
CA ALA A 129 2.87 -2.30 -3.18
C ALA A 129 2.94 -1.79 -1.74
N ALA A 130 4.08 -1.99 -1.06
CA ALA A 130 4.28 -1.50 0.30
C ALA A 130 4.18 0.04 0.38
N LEU A 131 4.84 0.76 -0.54
CA LEU A 131 4.78 2.23 -0.61
C LEU A 131 3.36 2.75 -0.87
N TYR A 132 2.57 2.03 -1.65
CA TYR A 132 1.15 2.32 -1.84
C TYR A 132 0.35 2.15 -0.53
N HIS A 133 0.57 1.07 0.21
CA HIS A 133 -0.06 0.88 1.53
C HIS A 133 0.38 1.92 2.56
N LEU A 134 1.57 2.50 2.40
CA LEU A 134 2.08 3.63 3.19
C LEU A 134 1.62 5.00 2.68
N SER A 135 0.68 5.05 1.72
CA SER A 135 0.13 6.29 1.15
C SER A 135 1.17 7.21 0.49
N LEU A 136 2.37 6.70 0.17
CA LEU A 136 3.40 7.42 -0.57
C LEU A 136 3.14 7.37 -2.08
N LEU A 137 2.45 6.32 -2.55
CA LEU A 137 2.00 6.20 -3.93
C LEU A 137 0.47 6.29 -3.99
N PRO A 138 -0.10 7.10 -4.90
CA PRO A 138 -1.54 7.32 -4.96
C PRO A 138 -2.32 6.11 -5.50
N SER A 139 -1.71 5.35 -6.42
CA SER A 139 -2.34 4.21 -7.10
C SER A 139 -1.32 3.15 -7.54
N LEU A 140 -1.80 1.93 -7.81
CA LEU A 140 -1.02 0.81 -8.36
C LEU A 140 -1.29 0.63 -9.86
N ASN A 141 -1.10 1.69 -10.65
CA ASN A 141 -1.29 1.63 -12.10
C ASN A 141 0.01 1.26 -12.84
N LYS A 142 -0.12 0.95 -14.14
CA LYS A 142 1.01 0.53 -14.99
C LYS A 142 2.14 1.56 -15.08
N ALA A 143 1.85 2.86 -14.98
CA ALA A 143 2.88 3.90 -15.06
C ALA A 143 3.79 3.83 -13.82
N VAL A 144 3.21 3.64 -12.64
CA VAL A 144 3.97 3.54 -11.37
C VAL A 144 4.96 2.37 -11.40
N PHE A 145 4.57 1.21 -11.93
CA PHE A 145 5.48 0.06 -12.01
C PHE A 145 6.58 0.20 -13.07
N ARG A 146 6.46 1.16 -14.00
CA ARG A 146 7.51 1.47 -15.00
C ARG A 146 8.54 2.45 -14.47
N THR A 147 8.15 3.30 -13.52
CA THR A 147 9.06 4.25 -12.90
C THR A 147 9.95 3.53 -11.90
N GLN A 148 11.25 3.83 -11.93
CA GLN A 148 12.15 3.39 -10.87
C GLN A 148 11.83 4.13 -9.58
N ILE A 149 11.96 3.43 -8.45
CA ILE A 149 11.89 4.07 -7.15
C ILE A 149 13.17 4.89 -6.99
N ASP A 150 13.02 6.21 -6.87
CA ASP A 150 14.14 7.13 -6.77
C ASP A 150 14.52 7.42 -5.31
N SER A 151 15.65 8.09 -5.13
CA SER A 151 16.16 8.48 -3.81
C SER A 151 15.19 9.41 -3.07
N LYS A 152 14.35 10.16 -3.79
CA LYS A 152 13.37 11.06 -3.19
C LYS A 152 12.30 10.28 -2.42
N ILE A 153 11.82 9.15 -2.94
CA ILE A 153 10.89 8.29 -2.20
C ILE A 153 11.52 7.75 -0.92
N GLU A 154 12.82 7.41 -0.96
CA GLU A 154 13.55 6.95 0.22
C GLU A 154 13.71 8.06 1.27
N GLU A 155 14.03 9.28 0.83
CA GLU A 155 14.08 10.47 1.68
C GLU A 155 12.71 10.79 2.29
N ASP A 156 11.64 10.75 1.49
CA ASP A 156 10.27 10.96 1.95
C ASP A 156 9.87 9.89 2.98
N LEU A 157 10.22 8.62 2.75
CA LEU A 157 9.96 7.54 3.70
C LEU A 157 10.67 7.78 5.03
N ASN A 158 11.95 8.16 4.99
CA ASN A 158 12.76 8.45 6.17
C ASN A 158 12.17 9.63 6.97
N LEU A 159 11.94 10.76 6.31
CA LEU A 159 11.42 11.98 6.93
C LEU A 159 10.00 11.82 7.47
N MET A 160 9.12 11.12 6.75
CA MET A 160 7.71 11.01 7.14
C MET A 160 7.46 9.94 8.19
N TYR A 161 8.26 8.86 8.22
CA TYR A 161 8.05 7.73 9.12
C TYR A 161 9.10 7.62 10.24
N ASP A 162 10.07 8.54 10.31
CA ASP A 162 11.13 8.57 11.34
C ASP A 162 11.91 7.25 11.39
N VAL A 163 12.38 6.80 10.22
CA VAL A 163 13.14 5.56 10.04
C VAL A 163 14.36 5.81 9.16
N SER A 164 15.43 5.04 9.38
CA SER A 164 16.66 5.14 8.60
C SER A 164 17.12 3.77 8.12
N GLY A 165 17.77 3.70 6.96
CA GLY A 165 18.35 2.47 6.40
C GLY A 165 18.07 2.33 4.92
N GLU A 166 18.30 1.13 4.37
CA GLU A 166 17.86 0.83 3.01
C GLU A 166 16.32 0.71 2.94
N ILE A 167 15.72 0.97 1.78
CA ILE A 167 14.26 0.98 1.61
C ILE A 167 13.57 -0.29 2.15
N LEU A 168 14.13 -1.48 1.92
CA LEU A 168 13.54 -2.73 2.42
C LEU A 168 13.64 -2.86 3.95
N GLU A 169 14.70 -2.34 4.55
CA GLU A 169 14.88 -2.34 6.01
C GLU A 169 13.91 -1.36 6.66
N MET A 170 13.79 -0.15 6.10
CA MET A 170 12.82 0.85 6.52
C MET A 170 11.38 0.31 6.43
N LEU A 171 11.01 -0.27 5.28
CA LEU A 171 9.68 -0.88 5.10
C LEU A 171 9.43 -2.04 6.07
N THR A 172 10.43 -2.89 6.30
CA THR A 172 10.31 -4.00 7.25
C THR A 172 10.14 -3.51 8.67
N LEU A 173 10.88 -2.47 9.07
CA LEU A 173 10.76 -1.85 10.40
C LEU A 173 9.38 -1.23 10.61
N ILE A 174 8.90 -0.43 9.65
CA ILE A 174 7.56 0.15 9.67
C ILE A 174 6.51 -0.96 9.76
N PHE A 175 6.60 -1.97 8.90
CA PHE A 175 5.64 -3.08 8.88
C PHE A 175 5.60 -3.81 10.22
N LYS A 176 6.77 -4.15 10.80
CA LYS A 176 6.87 -4.80 12.11
C LYS A 176 6.24 -3.95 13.22
N ASN A 177 6.50 -2.65 13.22
CA ASN A 177 5.93 -1.70 14.18
C ASN A 177 4.40 -1.62 14.04
N VAL A 178 3.88 -1.58 12.82
CA VAL A 178 2.45 -1.54 12.52
C VAL A 178 1.75 -2.81 12.97
N VAL A 179 2.26 -4.00 12.58
CA VAL A 179 1.70 -5.29 13.00
C VAL A 179 1.63 -5.36 14.53
N PHE A 180 2.72 -5.01 15.21
CA PHE A 180 2.76 -5.01 16.66
C PHE A 180 1.76 -4.02 17.26
N GLY A 181 1.75 -2.77 16.81
CA GLY A 181 0.85 -1.75 17.36
C GLY A 181 -0.63 -2.08 17.17
N LEU A 182 -1.00 -2.58 15.99
CA LEU A 182 -2.37 -2.99 15.69
C LEU A 182 -2.81 -4.16 16.57
N GLU A 183 -1.95 -5.18 16.74
CA GLU A 183 -2.23 -6.31 17.63
C GLU A 183 -2.28 -5.87 19.10
N PHE A 184 -1.33 -5.02 19.52
CA PHE A 184 -1.20 -4.54 20.89
C PHE A 184 -2.47 -3.81 21.35
N PHE A 185 -3.09 -3.01 20.49
CA PHE A 185 -4.33 -2.30 20.79
C PHE A 185 -5.61 -3.07 20.42
N GLY A 186 -5.49 -4.31 19.93
CA GLY A 186 -6.64 -5.18 19.66
C GLY A 186 -7.34 -4.94 18.31
N PHE A 187 -6.77 -4.16 17.39
CA PHE A 187 -7.36 -3.93 16.06
C PHE A 187 -7.35 -5.19 15.17
N CYS A 188 -6.63 -6.23 15.58
CA CYS A 188 -6.59 -7.54 14.93
C CYS A 188 -7.66 -8.52 15.44
N ASN A 189 -8.45 -8.18 16.46
CA ASN A 189 -9.35 -9.14 17.13
C ASN A 189 -10.61 -9.46 16.31
N ASP A 190 -11.20 -8.44 15.69
CA ASP A 190 -12.41 -8.57 14.88
C ASP A 190 -12.06 -8.96 13.44
N CYS A 191 -11.72 -10.23 13.24
CA CYS A 191 -11.34 -10.76 11.94
C CYS A 191 -11.84 -12.18 11.68
N SER A 192 -11.97 -12.52 10.40
CA SER A 192 -12.36 -13.86 9.94
C SER A 192 -11.29 -14.91 10.25
N GLU A 193 -11.67 -16.19 10.29
CA GLU A 193 -10.71 -17.28 10.49
C GLU A 193 -9.62 -17.32 9.42
N GLU A 194 -9.92 -16.89 8.19
CA GLU A 194 -8.92 -16.74 7.14
C GLU A 194 -7.91 -15.63 7.48
N GLN A 195 -8.38 -14.46 7.90
CA GLN A 195 -7.53 -13.34 8.32
C GLN A 195 -6.65 -13.72 9.51
N LYS A 196 -7.18 -14.46 10.50
CA LYS A 196 -6.39 -15.00 11.63
C LYS A 196 -5.26 -15.90 11.15
N ARG A 197 -5.53 -16.81 10.20
CA ARG A 197 -4.49 -17.68 9.61
C ARG A 197 -3.44 -16.89 8.85
N ARG A 198 -3.85 -15.88 8.06
CA ARG A 198 -2.94 -14.97 7.35
C ARG A 198 -2.04 -14.20 8.34
N LEU A 199 -2.61 -13.69 9.43
CA LEU A 199 -1.89 -12.99 10.49
C LEU A 199 -0.91 -13.91 11.23
N LEU A 200 -1.30 -15.14 11.55
CA LEU A 200 -0.40 -16.09 12.21
C LEU A 200 0.80 -16.43 11.32
N HIS A 201 0.57 -16.64 10.02
CA HIS A 201 1.63 -16.90 9.06
C HIS A 201 2.60 -15.71 8.94
N ILE A 202 2.11 -14.47 8.93
CA ILE A 202 3.02 -13.31 8.84
C ILE A 202 3.83 -13.11 10.12
N LYS A 203 3.26 -13.43 11.28
CA LYS A 203 3.97 -13.39 12.57
C LYS A 203 5.12 -14.39 12.64
N ASP A 204 4.90 -15.63 12.21
CA ASP A 204 5.96 -16.63 12.09
C ASP A 204 7.09 -16.16 11.16
N ARG A 205 6.73 -15.56 10.02
CA ARG A 205 7.72 -14.99 9.09
C ARG A 205 8.49 -13.81 9.69
N LEU A 206 7.85 -12.93 10.45
CA LEU A 206 8.52 -11.80 11.12
C LEU A 206 9.53 -12.26 12.17
N GLN A 207 9.37 -13.46 12.74
CA GLN A 207 10.33 -14.06 13.67
C GLN A 207 11.49 -14.76 12.95
N THR A 208 11.23 -15.39 11.81
CA THR A 208 12.20 -16.23 11.10
C THR A 208 12.98 -15.52 9.99
N ARG A 209 12.49 -14.39 9.47
CA ARG A 209 13.09 -13.69 8.31
C ARG A 209 13.53 -12.28 8.67
N LYS A 210 14.70 -11.89 8.15
CA LYS A 210 15.23 -10.52 8.26
C LYS A 210 14.40 -9.48 7.51
N VAL A 211 13.84 -9.86 6.36
CA VAL A 211 13.05 -8.97 5.49
C VAL A 211 11.66 -9.56 5.31
N CYS A 212 10.64 -8.81 5.74
CA CYS A 212 9.25 -9.23 5.69
C CYS A 212 8.36 -7.98 5.58
N VAL A 213 7.62 -7.87 4.47
CA VAL A 213 6.68 -6.77 4.22
C VAL A 213 5.45 -7.36 3.54
N ALA A 214 4.28 -7.21 4.14
CA ALA A 214 3.00 -7.72 3.64
C ALA A 214 1.80 -6.95 4.21
N PHE A 215 1.69 -5.67 3.87
CA PHE A 215 0.61 -4.81 4.33
C PHE A 215 -0.76 -5.29 3.85
N SER A 216 -0.86 -5.89 2.65
CA SER A 216 -2.10 -6.51 2.17
C SER A 216 -2.65 -7.60 3.09
N GLN A 217 -1.81 -8.29 3.88
CA GLN A 217 -2.27 -9.35 4.79
C GLN A 217 -2.84 -8.82 6.11
N ILE A 218 -2.66 -7.52 6.40
CA ILE A 218 -3.15 -6.85 7.61
C ILE A 218 -4.05 -5.67 7.26
N ASP A 219 -4.54 -5.61 6.03
CA ASP A 219 -5.40 -4.56 5.50
C ASP A 219 -6.67 -4.36 6.36
N PHE A 220 -7.25 -5.46 6.84
CA PHE A 220 -8.40 -5.47 7.76
C PHE A 220 -8.08 -4.79 9.09
N ALA A 221 -6.89 -5.02 9.65
CA ALA A 221 -6.49 -4.43 10.92
C ALA A 221 -6.19 -2.93 10.75
N ILE A 222 -5.59 -2.55 9.61
CA ILE A 222 -5.39 -1.14 9.23
C ILE A 222 -6.74 -0.45 9.05
N LEU A 223 -7.69 -1.09 8.37
CA LEU A 223 -9.05 -0.59 8.19
C LEU A 223 -9.75 -0.40 9.54
N ASN A 224 -9.70 -1.38 10.43
CA ASN A 224 -10.27 -1.30 11.77
C ASN A 224 -9.68 -0.11 12.55
N TYR A 225 -8.36 0.06 12.52
CA TYR A 225 -7.68 1.19 13.15
C TYR A 225 -8.13 2.54 12.57
N ASN A 226 -8.17 2.64 11.24
CA ASN A 226 -8.55 3.88 10.55
C ASN A 226 -10.02 4.24 10.76
N MET A 227 -10.91 3.25 10.71
CA MET A 227 -12.33 3.42 11.00
C MET A 227 -12.56 3.82 12.45
N PHE A 228 -11.81 3.25 13.39
CA PHE A 228 -11.94 3.59 14.81
C PHE A 228 -11.42 5.01 15.10
N CYS A 229 -10.18 5.32 14.71
CA CYS A 229 -9.47 6.54 15.08
C CYS A 229 -9.76 7.74 14.18
N TYR A 230 -10.02 7.54 12.89
CA TYR A 230 -10.09 8.62 11.88
C TYR A 230 -11.39 8.66 11.09
N LYS A 231 -12.28 7.67 11.28
CA LYS A 231 -13.55 7.53 10.52
C LYS A 231 -13.32 7.45 9.01
N THR A 232 -12.25 6.77 8.59
CA THR A 232 -11.92 6.55 7.17
C THR A 232 -11.91 5.07 6.82
N ASP A 233 -12.43 4.76 5.64
CA ASP A 233 -12.54 3.41 5.06
C ASP A 233 -11.27 2.96 4.31
N SER A 234 -10.14 3.60 4.62
CA SER A 234 -8.87 3.35 3.95
C SER A 234 -8.14 2.16 4.58
N CYS A 235 -7.72 1.20 3.76
CA CYS A 235 -6.77 0.15 4.15
C CYS A 235 -5.29 0.58 4.02
N ARG A 236 -5.02 1.90 4.01
CA ARG A 236 -3.66 2.46 3.94
C ARG A 236 -3.30 3.13 5.25
N ILE A 237 -2.04 3.00 5.64
CA ILE A 237 -1.48 3.74 6.76
C ILE A 237 -0.78 4.98 6.21
N THR A 238 -1.19 6.15 6.70
CA THR A 238 -0.50 7.42 6.42
C THR A 238 0.61 7.62 7.43
N SER A 239 1.59 8.47 7.12
CA SER A 239 2.64 8.87 8.06
C SER A 239 2.07 9.43 9.37
N TYR A 240 1.02 10.25 9.29
CA TYR A 240 0.30 10.75 10.46
C TYR A 240 -0.27 9.62 11.32
N SER A 241 -1.00 8.68 10.70
CA SER A 241 -1.62 7.56 11.41
C SER A 241 -0.61 6.59 12.02
N TYR A 242 0.52 6.36 11.34
CA TYR A 242 1.64 5.58 11.85
C TYR A 242 2.31 6.27 13.05
N LEU A 243 2.66 7.54 12.92
CA LEU A 243 3.29 8.30 14.01
C LEU A 243 2.37 8.39 15.23
N HIS A 244 1.06 8.52 15.02
CA HIS A 244 0.08 8.48 16.11
C HIS A 244 0.08 7.12 16.81
N LEU A 245 0.04 6.01 16.06
CA LEU A 245 0.13 4.65 16.62
C LEU A 245 1.40 4.47 17.46
N MET A 246 2.55 4.91 16.93
CA MET A 246 3.85 4.81 17.61
C MET A 246 3.92 5.71 18.85
N LYS A 247 3.40 6.94 18.79
CA LYS A 247 3.32 7.84 19.95
C LYS A 247 2.45 7.25 21.05
N THR A 248 1.31 6.66 20.72
CA THR A 248 0.43 6.01 21.69
C THR A 248 1.12 4.82 22.36
N LEU A 249 1.83 3.98 21.59
CA LEU A 249 2.68 2.92 22.16
C LEU A 249 3.73 3.48 23.12
N ASN A 250 4.42 4.55 22.75
CA ASN A 250 5.44 5.19 23.59
C ASN A 250 4.84 5.75 24.90
N ILE A 251 3.61 6.30 24.85
CA ILE A 251 2.91 6.78 26.04
C ILE A 251 2.59 5.61 26.97
N VAL A 252 2.05 4.51 26.44
CA VAL A 252 1.76 3.30 27.23
C VAL A 252 3.04 2.73 27.85
N GLU A 253 4.14 2.68 27.10
CA GLU A 253 5.44 2.26 27.62
C GLU A 253 5.90 3.12 28.81
N ARG A 254 5.79 4.45 28.71
CA ARG A 254 6.11 5.36 29.82
C ARG A 254 5.23 5.13 31.04
N ILE A 255 3.93 4.89 30.83
CA ILE A 255 2.99 4.57 31.90
C ILE A 255 3.41 3.26 32.61
N ILE A 256 3.70 2.20 31.85
CA ILE A 256 4.16 0.92 32.40
C ILE A 256 5.42 1.10 33.25
N ILE A 257 6.39 1.89 32.77
CA ILE A 257 7.62 2.21 33.51
C ILE A 257 7.29 2.99 34.80
N GLN A 258 6.43 4.00 34.75
CA GLN A 258 5.99 4.76 35.93
C GLN A 258 5.25 3.91 36.96
N LEU A 259 4.56 2.85 36.51
CA LEU A 259 3.91 1.89 37.40
C LEU A 259 4.90 0.93 38.08
N GLY A 260 6.19 0.97 37.72
CA GLY A 260 7.25 0.15 38.30
C GLY A 260 7.64 -1.08 37.48
N PHE A 261 7.17 -1.19 36.23
CA PHE A 261 7.48 -2.33 35.37
C PHE A 261 8.53 -1.92 34.32
N PRO A 262 9.80 -2.32 34.48
CA PRO A 262 10.83 -1.95 33.52
C PRO A 262 10.57 -2.58 32.15
N VAL A 263 10.88 -1.85 31.08
CA VAL A 263 10.75 -2.31 29.69
C VAL A 263 12.15 -2.50 29.10
N SER A 264 12.46 -3.72 28.65
CA SER A 264 13.75 -4.02 28.02
C SER A 264 13.83 -3.44 26.61
N LYS A 265 14.86 -2.64 26.31
CA LYS A 265 15.06 -2.07 24.96
C LYS A 265 15.25 -3.14 23.88
N ASN A 266 16.00 -4.21 24.18
CA ASN A 266 16.31 -5.27 23.20
C ASN A 266 15.12 -6.19 22.91
N LYS A 267 14.15 -6.24 23.83
CA LYS A 267 12.96 -7.08 23.73
C LYS A 267 11.69 -6.26 23.99
N ARG A 268 11.66 -5.04 23.42
CA ARG A 268 10.64 -4.03 23.70
C ARG A 268 9.22 -4.59 23.61
N PHE A 269 8.89 -5.25 22.50
CA PHE A 269 7.55 -5.79 22.23
C PHE A 269 7.16 -6.94 23.16
N GLU A 270 8.07 -7.88 23.42
CA GLU A 270 7.86 -8.99 24.35
C GLU A 270 7.67 -8.46 25.78
N SER A 271 8.52 -7.52 26.19
CA SER A 271 8.50 -6.90 27.51
C SER A 271 7.21 -6.10 27.75
N LEU A 272 6.76 -5.32 26.78
CA LEU A 272 5.49 -4.58 26.87
C LEU A 272 4.30 -5.54 27.01
N THR A 273 4.23 -6.56 26.15
CA THR A 273 3.16 -7.55 26.18
C THR A 273 3.11 -8.30 27.52
N HIS A 274 4.28 -8.70 28.03
CA HIS A 274 4.40 -9.38 29.32
C HIS A 274 3.96 -8.49 30.47
N ASN A 275 4.44 -7.24 30.52
CA ASN A 275 4.14 -6.30 31.60
C ASN A 275 2.65 -5.93 31.62
N ILE A 276 2.02 -5.73 30.46
CA ILE A 276 0.58 -5.49 30.39
C ILE A 276 -0.21 -6.68 30.95
N LYS A 277 0.14 -7.92 30.57
CA LYS A 277 -0.54 -9.12 31.11
C LYS A 277 -0.38 -9.23 32.63
N LYS A 278 0.77 -8.80 33.17
CA LYS A 278 1.00 -8.75 34.61
C LYS A 278 0.14 -7.69 35.29
N ILE A 279 0.06 -6.49 34.71
CA ILE A 279 -0.83 -5.40 35.16
C ILE A 279 -2.29 -5.84 35.12
N GLN A 280 -2.76 -6.47 34.04
CA GLN A 280 -4.14 -6.97 33.94
C GLN A 280 -4.47 -7.94 35.09
N LYS A 281 -3.53 -8.84 35.44
CA LYS A 281 -3.69 -9.74 36.58
C LYS A 281 -3.71 -9.00 37.92
N GLU A 282 -2.79 -8.05 38.13
CA GLU A 282 -2.70 -7.28 39.39
C GLU A 282 -3.90 -6.37 39.63
N PHE A 283 -4.48 -5.79 38.57
CA PHE A 283 -5.63 -4.89 38.66
C PHE A 283 -6.98 -5.57 38.36
N HIS A 284 -7.00 -6.90 38.29
CA HIS A 284 -8.19 -7.72 38.01
C HIS A 284 -8.96 -7.28 36.73
N ILE A 285 -8.22 -6.92 35.68
CA ILE A 285 -8.77 -6.58 34.37
C ILE A 285 -8.97 -7.89 33.58
N PRO A 286 -10.15 -8.13 32.98
CA PRO A 286 -10.35 -9.29 32.12
C PRO A 286 -9.37 -9.26 30.94
N ILE A 287 -8.76 -10.39 30.62
CA ILE A 287 -7.78 -10.50 29.52
C ILE A 287 -8.56 -10.74 28.22
N THR A 288 -9.10 -9.66 27.64
CA THR A 288 -9.78 -9.68 26.33
C THR A 288 -8.87 -9.33 25.15
N GLY A 289 -7.68 -8.80 25.42
CA GLY A 289 -6.64 -8.48 24.46
C GLY A 289 -5.32 -8.18 25.16
N ILE A 290 -4.31 -7.68 24.42
CA ILE A 290 -3.06 -7.21 25.05
C ILE A 290 -3.36 -5.92 25.79
N CYS A 291 -3.54 -4.80 25.10
CA CYS A 291 -3.83 -3.49 25.69
C CYS A 291 -5.08 -2.89 25.03
N ASP A 292 -6.21 -3.58 25.22
CA ASP A 292 -7.51 -3.11 24.73
C ASP A 292 -7.99 -1.82 25.43
N GLN A 293 -9.12 -1.29 24.97
CA GLN A 293 -9.68 -0.04 25.50
C GLN A 293 -9.88 -0.07 27.02
N GLN A 294 -10.34 -1.19 27.58
CA GLN A 294 -10.56 -1.33 29.03
C GLN A 294 -9.22 -1.28 29.79
N THR A 295 -8.22 -2.00 29.28
CA THR A 295 -6.85 -2.00 29.84
C THR A 295 -6.24 -0.60 29.77
N LEU A 296 -6.39 0.11 28.66
CA LEU A 296 -5.93 1.48 28.47
C LEU A 296 -6.59 2.47 29.45
N GLN A 297 -7.92 2.41 29.58
CA GLN A 297 -8.65 3.27 30.52
C GLN A 297 -8.19 3.04 31.96
N LYS A 298 -7.97 1.78 32.34
CA LYS A 298 -7.52 1.45 33.70
C LYS A 298 -6.09 1.91 33.95
N LEU A 299 -5.17 1.69 33.00
CA LEU A 299 -3.80 2.22 33.05
C LEU A 299 -3.81 3.74 33.25
N TRP A 300 -4.61 4.45 32.46
CA TRP A 300 -4.72 5.91 32.54
C TRP A 300 -5.23 6.36 33.92
N SER A 301 -6.32 5.75 34.41
CA SER A 301 -6.89 6.07 35.71
C SER A 301 -5.90 5.85 36.87
N ASN A 302 -5.18 4.73 36.86
CA ASN A 302 -4.20 4.40 37.90
C ASN A 302 -2.96 5.31 37.87
N THR A 303 -2.59 5.83 36.70
CA THR A 303 -1.44 6.74 36.57
C THR A 303 -1.79 8.15 37.07
N ILE A 304 -3.00 8.62 36.81
CA ILE A 304 -3.52 9.87 37.39
C ILE A 304 -3.61 9.72 38.92
N VAL A 305 -4.14 8.61 39.43
CA VAL A 305 -4.24 8.37 40.87
C VAL A 305 -2.87 8.30 41.54
N LYS A 306 -1.85 7.65 40.95
CA LYS A 306 -0.49 7.64 41.50
C LYS A 306 0.21 9.00 41.43
N SER A 307 -0.01 9.80 40.37
CA SER A 307 0.54 11.17 40.32
C SER A 307 -0.11 12.11 41.32
N VAL A 308 -1.38 11.86 41.69
CA VAL A 308 -2.08 12.56 42.78
C VAL A 308 -1.71 11.99 44.15
N GLN A 309 -1.47 10.70 44.31
CA GLN A 309 -1.00 10.09 45.56
C GLN A 309 0.45 10.48 45.89
N MET A 310 1.28 10.80 44.89
CA MET A 310 2.58 11.43 45.15
C MET A 310 2.43 12.79 45.85
N LYS A 311 1.30 13.50 45.67
CA LYS A 311 0.95 14.68 46.48
C LYS A 311 0.37 14.34 47.85
N SER A 312 -0.24 13.16 48.04
CA SER A 312 -0.76 12.72 49.35
C SER A 312 0.32 12.12 50.26
N ILE A 313 1.44 11.63 49.73
CA ILE A 313 2.62 11.26 50.52
C ILE A 313 3.21 12.49 51.26
N PHE A 314 3.02 13.71 50.74
CA PHE A 314 3.30 14.94 51.48
C PHE A 314 2.28 15.25 52.59
N LYS A 315 1.09 14.63 52.56
CA LYS A 315 0.03 14.75 53.56
C LYS A 315 0.25 13.79 54.74
N ASP A 316 0.82 12.61 54.47
CA ASP A 316 1.20 11.62 55.50
C ASP A 316 2.48 11.99 56.27
N LEU A 317 3.21 13.03 55.83
CA LEU A 317 4.30 13.68 56.58
C LEU A 317 3.80 14.71 57.62
N GLY A 318 2.51 14.71 57.95
CA GLY A 318 1.97 15.40 59.12
C GLY A 318 1.69 16.90 58.93
N THR A 319 1.08 17.29 57.81
CA THR A 319 0.46 18.63 57.72
C THR A 319 -1.03 18.50 57.48
N THR A 320 -1.81 18.73 58.54
CA THR A 320 -3.25 18.95 58.44
C THR A 320 -3.52 20.19 57.60
N SER A 321 -4.43 19.99 56.68
CA SER A 321 -5.03 20.98 55.79
C SER A 321 -5.48 22.24 56.54
N GLU A 322 -4.69 23.30 56.46
CA GLU A 322 -5.15 24.67 56.21
C GLU A 322 -4.18 25.30 55.21
N GLU A 323 -4.69 25.99 54.19
CA GLU A 323 -3.86 26.71 53.22
C GLU A 323 -2.91 27.67 53.96
N PRO A 324 -1.58 27.59 53.76
CA PRO A 324 -0.71 28.54 54.40
C PRO A 324 -0.82 29.89 53.69
N LYS A 325 -1.29 30.89 54.43
CA LYS A 325 -0.97 32.29 54.12
C LYS A 325 0.55 32.43 54.09
N LYS A 326 1.03 33.19 53.11
CA LYS A 326 2.45 33.48 52.87
C LYS A 326 3.11 34.02 54.14
N GLU A 327 3.85 33.17 54.85
CA GLU A 327 4.90 33.60 55.77
C GLU A 327 5.92 32.45 55.91
N GLN A 328 7.19 32.85 56.02
CA GLN A 328 8.37 32.02 55.83
C GLN A 328 8.41 30.81 56.77
N ILE A 329 8.57 29.61 56.21
CA ILE A 329 8.85 28.37 56.96
C ILE A 329 10.30 28.46 57.44
N LEU A 330 10.50 28.96 58.66
CA LEU A 330 11.78 28.86 59.37
C LEU A 330 11.63 27.81 60.47
N ILE A 331 12.51 26.80 60.48
CA ILE A 331 12.53 25.82 61.58
C ILE A 331 13.13 26.54 62.81
N GLN A 332 12.32 26.79 63.83
CA GLN A 332 12.79 27.29 65.13
C GLN A 332 13.17 26.11 66.03
N CYS A 333 14.40 26.13 66.57
CA CYS A 333 14.87 25.20 67.58
C CYS A 333 14.14 25.42 68.92
N LEU A 334 13.88 24.33 69.65
CA LEU A 334 13.34 24.37 71.01
C LEU A 334 14.46 24.70 72.02
N PRO A 335 14.11 25.16 73.24
CA PRO A 335 15.10 25.64 74.22
C PRO A 335 16.17 24.61 74.63
N ASP A 336 15.85 23.32 74.54
CA ASP A 336 16.69 22.21 75.03
C ASP A 336 17.48 21.47 73.94
N ASP A 337 17.64 22.07 72.76
CA ASP A 337 18.37 21.43 71.66
C ASP A 337 19.89 21.40 71.88
N THR A 338 20.49 20.22 71.65
CA THR A 338 21.94 19.99 71.69
C THR A 338 22.67 20.82 70.62
N PRO A 339 23.96 21.16 70.81
CA PRO A 339 24.72 21.95 69.84
C PRO A 339 24.70 21.38 68.42
N ALA A 340 24.68 20.05 68.29
CA ALA A 340 24.60 19.35 67.01
C ALA A 340 23.24 19.57 66.30
N GLN A 341 22.15 19.65 67.06
CA GLN A 341 20.80 19.90 66.51
C GLN A 341 20.66 21.35 66.01
N LYS A 342 21.28 22.32 66.69
CA LYS A 342 21.32 23.71 66.22
C LYS A 342 22.10 23.85 64.91
N VAL A 343 23.25 23.19 64.79
CA VAL A 343 24.05 23.15 63.54
C VAL A 343 23.28 22.46 62.40
N LEU A 344 22.53 21.39 62.72
CA LEU A 344 21.70 20.72 61.74
C LEU A 344 20.53 21.61 61.27
N ALA A 345 19.86 22.29 62.19
CA ALA A 345 18.77 23.22 61.87
C ALA A 345 19.25 24.40 61.02
N GLU A 346 20.41 24.99 61.32
CA GLU A 346 21.02 26.04 60.51
C GLU A 346 21.39 25.55 59.10
N ASN A 347 21.94 24.34 58.98
CA ASN A 347 22.28 23.76 57.67
C ASN A 347 21.03 23.43 56.84
N ILE A 348 19.96 22.94 57.48
CA ILE A 348 18.68 22.69 56.82
C ILE A 348 18.03 24.01 56.40
N ASN A 349 18.00 25.03 57.26
CA ASN A 349 17.48 26.36 56.93
C ASN A 349 18.29 27.02 55.78
N ARG A 350 19.62 26.82 55.75
CA ARG A 350 20.48 27.26 54.63
C ARG A 350 20.19 26.49 53.32
N PHE A 351 19.82 25.22 53.39
CA PHE A 351 19.41 24.42 52.24
C PHE A 351 18.01 24.81 51.74
N ILE A 352 17.06 25.00 52.65
CA ILE A 352 15.70 25.46 52.34
C ILE A 352 15.72 26.85 51.71
N GLY A 353 16.58 27.77 52.19
CA GLY A 353 16.79 29.08 51.57
C GLY A 353 17.40 29.03 50.16
N LYS A 354 17.97 27.88 49.75
CA LYS A 354 18.47 27.64 48.38
C LYS A 354 17.46 26.90 47.49
N ILE A 355 16.38 26.36 48.04
CA ILE A 355 15.29 25.79 47.24
C ILE A 355 14.54 26.98 46.63
N PRO A 356 14.50 27.13 45.29
CA PRO A 356 13.77 28.23 44.68
C PRO A 356 12.31 28.16 45.10
N ILE A 357 11.84 29.22 45.76
CA ILE A 357 10.46 29.36 46.20
C ILE A 357 9.55 29.09 45.00
N THR A 358 8.45 28.38 45.24
CA THR A 358 7.40 27.99 44.28
C THR A 358 6.84 29.14 43.42
N SER A 359 7.19 30.40 43.71
CA SER A 359 6.98 31.55 42.83
C SER A 359 7.70 31.38 41.48
N ASN A 360 8.96 30.94 41.45
CA ASN A 360 9.70 30.77 40.19
C ASN A 360 9.29 29.52 39.43
N ALA A 361 8.80 28.48 40.11
CA ALA A 361 8.27 27.29 39.44
C ALA A 361 7.01 27.63 38.64
N SER A 362 6.13 28.48 39.17
CA SER A 362 4.95 28.98 38.45
C SER A 362 5.33 29.86 37.25
N GLU A 363 6.41 30.62 37.37
CA GLU A 363 6.94 31.49 36.32
C GLU A 363 7.61 30.67 35.21
N ILE A 364 8.43 29.67 35.54
CA ILE A 364 9.02 28.70 34.61
C ILE A 364 7.92 27.87 33.91
N LEU A 365 6.87 27.45 34.62
CA LEU A 365 5.73 26.76 34.02
C LEU A 365 4.96 27.66 33.07
N ARG A 366 4.75 28.93 33.45
CA ARG A 366 4.08 29.93 32.61
C ARG A 366 4.92 30.27 31.38
N GLU A 367 6.24 30.36 31.52
CA GLU A 367 7.18 30.58 30.42
C GLU A 367 7.21 29.38 29.46
N ASN A 368 7.22 28.15 29.99
CA ASN A 368 7.09 26.93 29.17
C ASN A 368 5.73 26.81 28.49
N ILE A 369 4.63 27.14 29.16
CA ILE A 369 3.28 27.15 28.57
C ILE A 369 3.23 28.20 27.45
N ASN A 370 3.74 29.41 27.69
CA ASN A 370 3.78 30.47 26.69
C ASN A 370 4.68 30.12 25.50
N SER A 371 5.83 29.49 25.76
CA SER A 371 6.73 28.98 24.71
C SER A 371 6.06 27.92 23.85
N ASN A 372 5.41 26.92 24.47
CA ASN A 372 4.66 25.90 23.76
C ASN A 372 3.45 26.46 22.99
N LEU A 373 2.73 27.43 23.58
CA LEU A 373 1.62 28.11 22.91
C LEU A 373 2.12 28.94 21.71
N SER A 374 3.26 29.60 21.84
CA SER A 374 3.91 30.33 20.74
C SER A 374 4.34 29.38 19.63
N GLU A 375 4.94 28.24 19.97
CA GLU A 375 5.32 27.21 18.99
C GLU A 375 4.08 26.63 18.29
N ILE A 376 3.00 26.35 19.02
CA ILE A 376 1.73 25.89 18.45
C ILE A 376 1.13 26.96 17.53
N ALA A 377 1.13 28.23 17.93
CA ALA A 377 0.64 29.34 17.12
C ALA A 377 1.47 29.48 15.84
N GLN A 378 2.79 29.38 15.92
CA GLN A 378 3.68 29.39 14.76
C GLN A 378 3.39 28.21 13.82
N ARG A 379 3.26 27.00 14.36
CA ARG A 379 2.89 25.81 13.58
C ARG A 379 1.53 25.95 12.90
N CYS A 380 0.54 26.53 13.60
CA CYS A 380 -0.77 26.84 13.02
C CYS A 380 -0.67 27.89 11.91
N GLY A 381 0.19 28.91 12.06
CA GLY A 381 0.50 29.89 11.03
C GLY A 381 1.13 29.25 9.78
N THR A 382 2.13 28.39 9.97
CA THR A 382 2.75 27.63 8.87
C THR A 382 1.75 26.68 8.20
N LEU A 383 0.88 26.04 8.97
CA LEU A 383 -0.18 25.18 8.44
C LEU A 383 -1.19 26.00 7.62
N SER A 384 -1.62 27.16 8.10
CA SER A 384 -2.51 28.08 7.38
C SER A 384 -1.89 28.54 6.06
N GLN A 385 -0.60 28.90 6.05
CA GLN A 385 0.12 29.22 4.81
C GLN A 385 0.16 28.03 3.83
N ARG A 386 0.38 26.81 4.34
CA ARG A 386 0.34 25.58 3.51
C ARG A 386 -1.05 25.34 2.94
N ILE A 387 -2.11 25.52 3.73
CA ILE A 387 -3.50 25.40 3.28
C ILE A 387 -3.77 26.42 2.16
N ASN A 388 -3.38 27.68 2.33
CA ASN A 388 -3.55 28.71 1.30
C ASN A 388 -2.79 28.38 0.01
N ASN A 389 -1.60 27.80 0.11
CA ASN A 389 -0.85 27.34 -1.06
C ASN A 389 -1.53 26.15 -1.75
N ILE A 390 -2.15 25.25 -0.98
CA ILE A 390 -2.94 24.14 -1.53
C ILE A 390 -4.17 24.70 -2.26
N VAL A 391 -4.93 25.61 -1.66
CA VAL A 391 -6.08 26.26 -2.29
C VAL A 391 -5.69 26.90 -3.63
N LYS A 392 -4.62 27.70 -3.66
CA LYS A 392 -4.10 28.29 -4.91
C LYS A 392 -3.73 27.26 -5.96
N ARG A 393 -3.11 26.13 -5.56
CA ARG A 393 -2.78 25.03 -6.47
C ARG A 393 -4.03 24.33 -7.00
N THR A 394 -5.05 24.15 -6.17
CA THR A 394 -6.34 23.57 -6.55
C THR A 394 -7.08 24.48 -7.54
N ASP A 395 -7.09 25.80 -7.31
CA ASP A 395 -7.68 26.75 -8.25
C ASP A 395 -6.96 26.72 -9.60
N ASN A 396 -5.62 26.68 -9.58
CA ASN A 396 -4.83 26.55 -10.80
C ASN A 396 -5.11 25.22 -11.53
N ALA A 397 -5.21 24.12 -10.81
CA ALA A 397 -5.55 22.82 -11.40
C ALA A 397 -6.95 22.83 -12.02
N THR A 398 -7.93 23.44 -11.34
CA THR A 398 -9.30 23.61 -11.84
C THR A 398 -9.32 24.43 -13.13
N ASN A 399 -8.54 25.50 -13.20
CA ASN A 399 -8.38 26.29 -14.42
C ASN A 399 -7.74 25.49 -15.57
N VAL A 400 -6.78 24.61 -15.28
CA VAL A 400 -6.18 23.72 -16.29
C VAL A 400 -7.20 22.69 -16.78
N VAL A 401 -8.00 22.10 -15.88
CA VAL A 401 -9.07 21.16 -16.25
C VAL A 401 -10.08 21.84 -17.18
N HIS A 402 -10.56 23.04 -16.83
CA HIS A 402 -11.49 23.78 -17.68
C HIS A 402 -10.89 24.12 -19.06
N ARG A 403 -9.59 24.43 -19.14
CA ARG A 403 -8.90 24.61 -20.42
C ARG A 403 -8.83 23.30 -21.22
N LEU A 404 -8.55 22.18 -20.57
CA LEU A 404 -8.54 20.86 -21.20
C LEU A 404 -9.92 20.48 -21.72
N GLU A 405 -10.99 20.71 -20.95
CA GLU A 405 -12.38 20.48 -21.39
C GLU A 405 -12.71 21.31 -22.64
N SER A 406 -12.34 22.60 -22.63
CA SER A 406 -12.54 23.47 -23.80
C SER A 406 -11.74 23.01 -25.03
N SER A 407 -10.53 22.48 -24.82
CA SER A 407 -9.70 21.95 -25.90
C SER A 407 -10.26 20.63 -26.43
N ASN A 408 -10.78 19.77 -25.56
CA ASN A 408 -11.37 18.50 -25.94
C ASN A 408 -12.63 18.72 -26.77
N SER A 409 -13.49 19.66 -26.37
CA SER A 409 -14.66 20.06 -27.16
C SER A 409 -14.29 20.56 -28.57
N ARG A 410 -13.19 21.31 -28.72
CA ARG A 410 -12.69 21.71 -30.06
C ARG A 410 -12.15 20.53 -30.86
N CYS A 411 -11.49 19.57 -30.21
CA CYS A 411 -11.05 18.34 -30.86
C CYS A 411 -12.23 17.51 -31.35
N ASP A 412 -13.29 17.38 -30.54
CA ASP A 412 -14.51 16.68 -30.92
C ASP A 412 -15.18 17.33 -32.14
N GLU A 413 -15.30 18.66 -32.16
CA GLU A 413 -15.83 19.41 -33.32
C GLU A 413 -14.96 19.20 -34.58
N SER A 414 -13.63 19.15 -34.42
CA SER A 414 -12.70 18.89 -35.53
C SER A 414 -12.82 17.45 -36.06
N LEU A 415 -12.97 16.47 -35.17
CA LEU A 415 -13.19 15.07 -35.52
C LEU A 415 -14.52 14.89 -36.25
N GLU A 416 -15.58 15.58 -35.82
CA GLU A 416 -16.87 15.56 -36.50
C GLU A 416 -16.77 16.14 -37.92
N LYS A 417 -16.09 17.29 -38.09
CA LYS A 417 -15.82 17.87 -39.42
C LYS A 417 -15.00 16.93 -40.30
N ALA A 418 -14.00 16.26 -39.74
CA ALA A 418 -13.18 15.30 -40.47
C ALA A 418 -14.01 14.08 -40.91
N ALA A 419 -14.90 13.57 -40.04
CA ALA A 419 -15.80 12.47 -40.36
C ALA A 419 -16.79 12.84 -41.48
N ILE A 420 -17.36 14.05 -41.44
CA ILE A 420 -18.23 14.58 -42.52
C ILE A 420 -17.44 14.66 -43.83
N THR A 421 -16.23 15.21 -43.80
CA THR A 421 -15.37 15.33 -44.99
C THR A 421 -15.01 13.96 -45.57
N LEU A 422 -14.69 12.99 -44.71
CA LEU A 422 -14.37 11.63 -45.14
C LEU A 422 -15.57 10.94 -45.80
N ASN A 423 -16.77 11.10 -45.23
CA ASN A 423 -18.00 10.57 -45.83
C ASN A 423 -18.27 11.19 -47.21
N GLN A 424 -18.02 12.49 -47.37
CA GLN A 424 -18.13 13.15 -48.67
C GLN A 424 -17.15 12.57 -49.69
N VAL A 425 -15.88 12.37 -49.31
CA VAL A 425 -14.86 11.76 -50.19
C VAL A 425 -15.24 10.32 -50.56
N LEU A 426 -15.78 9.53 -49.63
CA LEU A 426 -16.25 8.18 -49.90
C LEU A 426 -17.41 8.16 -50.90
N GLU A 427 -18.36 9.08 -50.77
CA GLU A 427 -19.50 9.20 -51.69
C GLU A 427 -19.05 9.65 -53.08
N ASP A 428 -18.13 10.60 -53.16
CA ASP A 428 -17.57 11.03 -54.44
C ASP A 428 -16.76 9.91 -55.11
N HIS A 429 -16.00 9.13 -54.34
CA HIS A 429 -15.32 7.94 -54.84
C HIS A 429 -16.30 6.88 -55.36
N ARG A 430 -17.44 6.69 -54.68
CA ARG A 430 -18.51 5.77 -55.12
C ARG A 430 -19.12 6.21 -56.45
N LYS A 431 -19.36 7.51 -56.64
CA LYS A 431 -19.83 8.07 -57.93
C LYS A 431 -18.82 7.86 -59.05
N VAL A 432 -17.53 8.10 -58.78
CA VAL A 432 -16.45 7.86 -59.75
C VAL A 432 -16.39 6.37 -60.13
N GLN A 433 -16.52 5.46 -59.16
CA GLN A 433 -16.60 4.03 -59.44
C GLN A 433 -17.79 3.67 -60.34
N GLN A 434 -18.97 4.25 -60.12
CA GLN A 434 -20.14 4.05 -60.98
C GLN A 434 -19.88 4.54 -62.41
N GLN A 435 -19.28 5.72 -62.58
CA GLN A 435 -18.88 6.23 -63.90
C GLN A 435 -17.87 5.31 -64.60
N PHE A 436 -16.91 4.74 -63.87
CA PHE A 436 -15.98 3.75 -64.45
C PHE A 436 -16.68 2.48 -64.92
N VAL A 437 -17.71 2.02 -64.21
CA VAL A 437 -18.53 0.87 -64.63
C VAL A 437 -19.27 1.20 -65.92
N GLU A 438 -19.92 2.37 -66.01
CA GLU A 438 -20.61 2.82 -67.23
C GLU A 438 -19.65 2.95 -68.43
N ILE A 439 -18.48 3.55 -68.23
CA ILE A 439 -17.43 3.65 -69.25
C ILE A 439 -17.00 2.25 -69.71
N ARG A 440 -16.76 1.32 -68.77
CA ARG A 440 -16.36 -0.06 -69.08
C ARG A 440 -17.44 -0.79 -69.90
N GLU A 441 -18.71 -0.60 -69.56
CA GLU A 441 -19.83 -1.16 -70.31
C GLU A 441 -19.91 -0.58 -71.73
N SER A 442 -19.73 0.74 -71.88
CA SER A 442 -19.71 1.40 -73.19
C SER A 442 -18.56 0.90 -74.08
N ILE A 443 -17.35 0.74 -73.53
CA ILE A 443 -16.19 0.18 -74.25
C ILE A 443 -16.47 -1.26 -74.67
N THR A 444 -17.08 -2.05 -73.79
CA THR A 444 -17.42 -3.45 -74.08
C THR A 444 -18.46 -3.54 -75.19
N ALA A 445 -19.48 -2.67 -75.18
CA ALA A 445 -20.49 -2.58 -76.24
C ALA A 445 -19.87 -2.14 -77.58
N GLN A 446 -18.96 -1.15 -77.56
CA GLN A 446 -18.25 -0.70 -78.76
C GLN A 446 -17.33 -1.80 -79.32
N LYS A 447 -16.61 -2.54 -78.46
CA LYS A 447 -15.79 -3.68 -78.87
C LYS A 447 -16.64 -4.77 -79.53
N LYS A 448 -17.82 -5.08 -78.99
CA LYS A 448 -18.77 -6.01 -79.62
C LYS A 448 -19.23 -5.51 -80.99
N ARG A 449 -19.60 -4.23 -81.12
CA ARG A 449 -20.00 -3.64 -82.41
C ARG A 449 -18.87 -3.70 -83.44
N ASN A 450 -17.63 -3.38 -83.04
CA ASN A 450 -16.47 -3.48 -83.92
C ASN A 450 -16.18 -4.93 -84.34
N MET A 451 -16.31 -5.89 -83.43
CA MET A 451 -16.16 -7.32 -83.75
C MET A 451 -17.19 -7.79 -84.77
N VAL A 452 -18.45 -7.36 -84.64
CA VAL A 452 -19.51 -7.66 -85.62
C VAL A 452 -19.16 -7.06 -87.00
N LEU A 453 -18.71 -5.80 -87.04
CA LEU A 453 -18.27 -5.17 -88.30
C LEU A 453 -17.07 -5.89 -88.94
N GLN A 454 -16.10 -6.35 -88.15
CA GLN A 454 -14.97 -7.14 -88.63
C GLN A 454 -15.42 -8.49 -89.22
N ILE A 455 -16.38 -9.17 -88.59
CA ILE A 455 -16.95 -10.42 -89.10
C ILE A 455 -17.69 -10.19 -90.43
N PHE A 456 -18.54 -9.14 -90.50
CA PHE A 456 -19.22 -8.78 -91.76
C PHE A 456 -18.24 -8.39 -92.87
N GLY A 457 -17.21 -7.62 -92.55
CA GLY A 457 -16.13 -7.28 -93.48
C GLY A 457 -15.41 -8.53 -93.99
N GLY A 458 -15.08 -9.47 -93.11
CA GLY A 458 -14.48 -10.75 -93.47
C GLY A 458 -15.38 -11.61 -94.37
N LEU A 459 -16.68 -11.67 -94.09
CA LEU A 459 -17.66 -12.37 -94.93
C LEU A 459 -17.81 -11.75 -96.31
N MET A 460 -17.86 -10.41 -96.41
CA MET A 460 -17.89 -9.70 -97.69
C MET A 460 -16.62 -9.96 -98.51
N LEU A 461 -15.46 -10.00 -97.85
CA LEU A 461 -14.17 -10.28 -98.50
C LEU A 461 -14.11 -11.73 -99.01
N LEU A 462 -14.59 -12.70 -98.22
CA LEU A 462 -14.75 -14.10 -98.65
C LEU A 462 -15.72 -14.23 -99.83
N PHE A 463 -16.87 -13.52 -99.80
CA PHE A 463 -17.84 -13.51 -100.90
C PHE A 463 -17.23 -12.92 -102.18
N TYR A 464 -16.47 -11.84 -102.06
CA TYR A 464 -15.75 -11.22 -103.17
C TYR A 464 -14.72 -12.17 -103.78
N LEU A 465 -13.90 -12.81 -102.95
CA LEU A 465 -12.92 -13.81 -103.39
C LEU A 465 -13.59 -15.01 -104.06
N TYR A 466 -14.70 -15.50 -103.52
CA TYR A 466 -15.48 -16.59 -104.11
C TYR A 466 -15.99 -16.23 -105.51
N LYS A 467 -16.52 -15.01 -105.69
CA LYS A 467 -16.98 -14.52 -107.00
C LYS A 467 -15.83 -14.32 -108.00
N PHE A 468 -14.61 -14.05 -107.54
CA PHE A 468 -13.46 -13.86 -108.42
C PHE A 468 -12.83 -15.18 -108.91
N ILE A 469 -12.95 -16.25 -108.12
CA ILE A 469 -12.41 -17.58 -108.43
C ILE A 469 -13.33 -18.38 -109.37
N ARG A 470 -14.62 -18.04 -109.41
CA ARG A 470 -15.65 -18.69 -110.25
C ARG A 470 -15.95 -17.86 -111.47
#